data_AF-A0AAD8RGZ3-F1
#
_entry.id   AF-A0AAD8RGZ3-F1
#
_cell.length_a   1.000
_cell.length_b   1.000
_cell.length_c   1.000
_cell.angle_alpha   90.00
_cell.angle_beta   90.00
_cell.angle_gamma   90.00
#
_symmetry.space_group_name_H-M   'P 1'
#
loop_
_entity.id
_entity.type
_entity.pdbx_description
1 polymer ?
#
loop_
_entity_poly.entity_id
_entity_poly.type
_entity_poly.pdbx_seq_one_letter_code
_entity_poly.pdbx_strand_id
1 'polypeptide(L)'
;MEIGDGSLVSNMKRKSSPGSTHRPSAKRTKKSGLQLSSLPKDILSSITSKLPLREAARTSILSSQWRRIWLCRANIDLSCHTVLSQSAKTLCRITGGNRIDRGKFIKGVGAVLQQHEGVGTDTIRISYGLCGRDAHHIDEWVEYTIASKAKGLILELRSEKFGPAVV
;
A
#
# COMPACT_ATOMS: atom_id res chain seq x y z
N MET A 1 23.93 -67.56 49.36
CA MET A 1 24.61 -66.24 49.29
C MET A 1 25.12 -66.07 47.89
N GLU A 2 25.19 -64.81 47.47
CA GLU A 2 25.64 -64.28 46.17
C GLU A 2 24.55 -64.05 45.12
N ILE A 3 24.55 -62.79 44.71
CA ILE A 3 23.63 -61.99 43.90
C ILE A 3 23.93 -62.21 42.42
N GLY A 4 22.96 -61.96 41.54
CA GLY A 4 23.24 -61.76 40.12
C GLY A 4 22.04 -61.23 39.35
N ASP A 5 21.86 -59.90 39.34
CA ASP A 5 21.03 -59.21 38.36
C ASP A 5 21.70 -59.24 36.98
N GLY A 6 20.93 -59.56 35.94
CA GLY A 6 21.39 -59.62 34.56
C GLY A 6 20.23 -59.57 33.58
N SER A 7 20.07 -58.41 32.95
CA SER A 7 19.11 -58.07 31.90
C SER A 7 19.22 -58.94 30.63
N LEU A 8 18.10 -59.03 29.87
CA LEU A 8 17.97 -58.92 28.40
C LEU A 8 17.12 -60.01 27.71
N VAL A 9 15.96 -59.55 27.22
CA VAL A 9 15.49 -59.58 25.81
C VAL A 9 14.99 -60.89 25.16
N SER A 10 13.76 -60.74 24.64
CA SER A 10 13.14 -61.37 23.45
C SER A 10 12.76 -62.85 23.56
N ASN A 11 11.71 -63.35 22.91
CA ASN A 11 11.21 -63.05 21.56
C ASN A 11 9.87 -63.77 21.37
N MET A 12 8.94 -63.26 20.56
CA MET A 12 7.86 -64.01 19.87
C MET A 12 7.11 -63.01 18.97
N LYS A 13 7.41 -62.85 17.67
CA LYS A 13 6.95 -63.64 16.49
C LYS A 13 5.41 -63.74 16.49
N ARG A 14 4.59 -63.28 15.51
CA ARG A 14 4.65 -63.31 14.03
C ARG A 14 3.32 -62.69 13.50
N LYS A 15 3.30 -61.93 12.38
CA LYS A 15 2.34 -62.05 11.23
C LYS A 15 2.40 -60.87 10.25
N SER A 16 2.11 -61.16 9.00
CA SER A 16 2.41 -60.45 7.75
C SER A 16 1.16 -59.90 7.02
N SER A 17 1.29 -58.70 6.41
CA SER A 17 0.66 -58.05 5.20
C SER A 17 -0.87 -58.15 4.93
N PRO A 18 -1.56 -57.25 4.15
CA PRO A 18 -1.07 -56.47 3.01
C PRO A 18 -1.68 -55.05 2.80
N GLY A 19 -1.27 -54.34 1.74
CA GLY A 19 -2.21 -53.51 0.96
C GLY A 19 -1.95 -52.01 0.92
N SER A 20 -1.11 -51.59 -0.04
CA SER A 20 -1.01 -50.20 -0.52
C SER A 20 -2.37 -49.72 -1.02
N THR A 21 -2.97 -48.72 -0.37
CA THR A 21 -4.09 -47.97 -0.92
C THR A 21 -3.55 -46.73 -1.62
N HIS A 22 -3.23 -46.87 -2.91
CA HIS A 22 -3.11 -45.72 -3.79
C HIS A 22 -4.49 -45.07 -3.92
N ARG A 23 -4.74 -44.06 -3.09
CA ARG A 23 -5.84 -43.13 -3.28
C ARG A 23 -5.60 -42.42 -4.61
N PRO A 24 -6.50 -42.49 -5.61
CA PRO A 24 -6.34 -41.72 -6.83
C PRO A 24 -6.49 -40.25 -6.43
N SER A 25 -5.38 -39.52 -6.41
CA SER A 25 -5.37 -38.07 -6.35
C SER A 25 -6.15 -37.58 -7.57
N ALA A 26 -7.41 -37.18 -7.33
CA ALA A 26 -8.20 -36.49 -8.32
C ALA A 26 -7.34 -35.34 -8.86
N LYS A 27 -6.92 -35.47 -10.12
CA LYS A 27 -6.25 -34.40 -10.83
C LYS A 27 -7.26 -33.27 -10.89
N ARG A 28 -7.16 -32.32 -9.95
CA ARG A 28 -7.84 -31.04 -10.02
C ARG A 28 -7.44 -30.44 -11.36
N THR A 29 -8.31 -30.57 -12.35
CA THR A 29 -8.21 -29.84 -13.60
C THR A 29 -8.10 -28.38 -13.20
N LYS A 30 -6.90 -27.82 -13.38
CA LYS A 30 -6.59 -26.42 -13.08
C LYS A 30 -7.54 -25.64 -13.97
N LYS A 31 -8.65 -25.16 -13.40
CA LYS A 31 -9.59 -24.30 -14.10
C LYS A 31 -8.71 -23.16 -14.61
N SER A 32 -8.52 -23.07 -15.91
CA SER A 32 -7.79 -21.99 -16.59
C SER A 32 -8.65 -20.73 -16.49
N GLY A 33 -8.97 -20.34 -15.26
CA GLY A 33 -9.54 -19.04 -14.98
C GLY A 33 -8.46 -18.01 -15.21
N LEU A 34 -8.86 -16.86 -15.76
CA LEU A 34 -8.00 -15.69 -15.90
C LEU A 34 -7.28 -15.44 -14.57
N GLN A 35 -5.96 -15.59 -14.58
CA GLN A 35 -5.13 -15.26 -13.43
C GLN A 35 -4.92 -13.75 -13.46
N LEU A 36 -5.32 -13.08 -12.39
CA LEU A 36 -5.11 -11.64 -12.23
C LEU A 36 -3.60 -11.26 -12.28
N SER A 37 -2.73 -12.22 -11.98
CA SER A 37 -1.27 -12.13 -12.06
C SER A 37 -0.68 -12.35 -13.46
N SER A 38 -1.48 -12.76 -14.45
CA SER A 38 -1.03 -12.97 -15.84
C SER A 38 -1.51 -11.89 -16.80
N LEU A 39 -2.16 -10.83 -16.30
CA LEU A 39 -2.64 -9.74 -17.13
C LEU A 39 -1.49 -8.83 -17.60
N PRO A 40 -1.54 -8.33 -18.83
CA PRO A 40 -0.62 -7.29 -19.31
C PRO A 40 -0.63 -6.03 -18.44
N LYS A 41 0.52 -5.34 -18.34
CA LYS A 41 0.72 -4.17 -17.47
C LYS A 41 -0.23 -3.01 -17.78
N ASP A 42 -0.57 -2.83 -19.05
CA ASP A 42 -1.53 -1.84 -19.55
C ASP A 42 -2.94 -2.10 -19.00
N ILE A 43 -3.37 -3.36 -18.94
CA ILE A 43 -4.65 -3.72 -18.30
C ILE A 43 -4.58 -3.49 -16.79
N LEU A 44 -3.47 -3.84 -16.14
CA LEU A 44 -3.27 -3.54 -14.71
C LEU A 44 -3.32 -2.04 -14.43
N SER A 45 -2.70 -1.24 -15.29
CA SER A 45 -2.75 0.23 -15.24
C SER A 45 -4.17 0.75 -15.42
N SER A 46 -4.92 0.20 -16.37
CA SER A 46 -6.34 0.53 -16.59
C SER A 46 -7.25 0.17 -15.39
N ILE A 47 -6.95 -0.92 -14.68
CA ILE A 47 -7.69 -1.29 -13.46
C ILE A 47 -7.34 -0.32 -12.32
N THR A 48 -6.05 -0.10 -12.07
CA THR A 48 -5.58 0.75 -10.95
C THR A 48 -5.86 2.24 -11.15
N SER A 49 -6.00 2.71 -12.40
CA SER A 49 -6.41 4.09 -12.69
C SER A 49 -7.87 4.36 -12.30
N LYS A 50 -8.73 3.34 -12.38
CA LYS A 50 -10.15 3.39 -11.97
C LYS A 50 -10.35 3.29 -10.45
N LEU A 51 -9.31 2.93 -9.70
CA LEU A 51 -9.36 2.86 -8.25
C LEU A 51 -8.94 4.20 -7.62
N PRO A 52 -9.51 4.55 -6.45
CA PRO A 52 -8.95 5.61 -5.61
C PRO A 52 -7.48 5.31 -5.29
N LEU A 53 -6.63 6.33 -5.23
CA LEU A 53 -5.17 6.20 -5.09
C LEU A 53 -4.75 5.21 -4.00
N ARG A 54 -5.39 5.29 -2.83
CA ARG A 54 -5.11 4.40 -1.70
C ARG A 54 -5.46 2.94 -1.96
N GLU A 55 -6.57 2.69 -2.64
CA GLU A 55 -6.98 1.33 -3.00
C GLU A 55 -6.11 0.79 -4.14
N ALA A 56 -5.72 1.64 -5.09
CA ALA A 56 -4.70 1.30 -6.09
C ALA A 56 -3.38 0.89 -5.41
N ALA A 57 -2.89 1.67 -4.44
CA ALA A 57 -1.68 1.34 -3.68
C ALA A 57 -1.82 0.01 -2.91
N ARG A 58 -3.00 -0.31 -2.37
CA ARG A 58 -3.26 -1.58 -1.67
C ARG A 58 -3.16 -2.80 -2.60
N THR A 59 -3.44 -2.64 -3.89
CA THR A 59 -3.27 -3.75 -4.85
C THR A 59 -1.82 -4.20 -5.00
N SER A 60 -0.84 -3.41 -4.53
CA SER A 60 0.59 -3.75 -4.56
C SER A 60 0.95 -5.07 -3.89
N ILE A 61 0.10 -5.58 -2.98
CA ILE A 61 0.30 -6.84 -2.27
C ILE A 61 -0.18 -8.07 -3.06
N LEU A 62 -0.93 -7.90 -4.16
CA LEU A 62 -1.52 -9.01 -4.91
C LEU A 62 -0.46 -9.86 -5.63
N SER A 63 0.52 -9.21 -6.25
CA SER A 63 1.69 -9.88 -6.83
C SER A 63 2.82 -8.88 -7.08
N SER A 64 4.01 -9.38 -7.47
CA SER A 64 5.14 -8.54 -7.86
C SER A 64 4.82 -7.58 -9.01
N GLN A 65 3.95 -7.98 -9.95
CA GLN A 65 3.55 -7.13 -11.07
C GLN A 65 2.72 -5.93 -10.62
N TRP A 66 1.83 -6.09 -9.64
CA TRP A 66 0.96 -5.02 -9.13
C TRP A 66 1.71 -4.01 -8.26
N ARG A 67 2.87 -4.38 -7.72
CA ARG A 67 3.61 -3.60 -6.72
C ARG A 67 3.87 -2.16 -7.14
N ARG A 68 4.21 -1.93 -8.41
CA ARG A 68 4.64 -0.63 -8.95
C ARG A 68 3.65 0.01 -9.92
N ILE A 69 2.59 -0.70 -10.33
CA ILE A 69 1.66 -0.21 -11.37
C ILE A 69 0.97 1.10 -10.95
N TRP A 70 0.60 1.23 -9.68
CA TRP A 70 -0.06 2.43 -9.17
C TRP A 70 0.85 3.67 -9.14
N LEU A 71 2.18 3.49 -9.26
CA LEU A 71 3.17 4.57 -9.30
C LEU A 71 3.25 5.26 -10.66
N CYS A 72 2.68 4.67 -11.71
CA CYS A 72 2.65 5.25 -13.07
C CYS A 72 1.33 5.98 -13.37
N ARG A 73 0.53 6.30 -12.34
CA ARG A 73 -0.79 6.93 -12.53
C ARG A 73 -0.61 8.37 -13.02
N ALA A 74 -1.38 8.74 -14.03
CA ALA A 74 -1.36 10.08 -14.61
C ALA A 74 -1.92 11.15 -13.64
N ASN A 75 -2.90 10.81 -12.80
CA ASN A 75 -3.53 11.75 -11.88
C ASN A 75 -3.38 11.29 -10.43
N ILE A 76 -2.78 12.16 -9.60
CA ILE A 76 -2.57 11.92 -8.17
C ILE A 76 -3.38 12.95 -7.37
N ASP A 77 -4.28 12.47 -6.52
CA ASP A 77 -5.02 13.30 -5.55
C ASP A 77 -4.58 12.94 -4.12
N LEU A 78 -3.86 13.86 -3.50
CA LEU A 78 -3.30 13.76 -2.17
C LEU A 78 -4.13 14.60 -1.21
N SER A 79 -5.01 13.93 -0.47
CA SER A 79 -5.84 14.50 0.58
C SER A 79 -5.60 13.76 1.89
N CYS A 80 -6.17 14.27 2.99
CA CYS A 80 -6.12 13.59 4.28
C CYS A 80 -6.70 12.16 4.19
N HIS A 81 -7.65 11.90 3.29
CA HIS A 81 -8.25 10.59 3.10
C HIS A 81 -7.39 9.61 2.30
N THR A 82 -6.50 10.10 1.43
CA THR A 82 -5.62 9.24 0.64
C THR A 82 -4.29 8.99 1.35
N VAL A 83 -3.75 10.02 2.01
CA VAL A 83 -2.41 10.00 2.60
C VAL A 83 -2.39 9.49 4.04
N LEU A 84 -3.39 9.84 4.86
CA LEU A 84 -3.37 9.48 6.29
C LEU A 84 -3.87 8.06 6.56
N SER A 85 -3.36 7.46 7.64
CA SER A 85 -3.84 6.17 8.15
C SER A 85 -5.29 6.28 8.66
N GLN A 86 -5.97 5.14 8.84
CA GLN A 86 -7.34 5.13 9.34
C GLN A 86 -7.44 5.75 10.74
N SER A 87 -6.47 5.49 11.62
CA SER A 87 -6.39 6.08 12.95
C SER A 87 -6.20 7.60 12.91
N ALA A 88 -5.35 8.10 12.01
CA ALA A 88 -5.16 9.52 11.80
C ALA A 88 -6.40 10.20 11.21
N LYS A 89 -7.15 9.55 10.30
CA LYS A 89 -8.43 10.09 9.79
C LYS A 89 -9.47 10.27 10.89
N THR A 90 -9.57 9.31 11.81
CA THR A 90 -10.49 9.40 12.95
C THR A 90 -10.14 10.59 13.83
N LEU A 91 -8.85 10.78 14.13
CA LEU A 91 -8.39 11.96 14.87
C LEU A 91 -8.64 13.26 14.12
N CYS A 92 -8.45 13.29 12.80
CA CYS A 92 -8.69 14.45 11.96
C CYS A 92 -10.17 14.87 11.99
N ARG A 93 -11.09 13.90 12.03
CA ARG A 93 -12.54 14.14 12.20
C ARG A 93 -12.88 14.67 13.59
N ILE A 94 -12.28 14.11 14.64
CA ILE A 94 -12.59 14.47 16.05
C ILE A 94 -12.00 15.83 16.41
N THR A 95 -10.77 16.11 15.97
CA THR A 95 -9.99 17.28 16.40
C THR A 95 -10.08 18.46 15.45
N GLY A 96 -10.91 18.37 14.40
CA GLY A 96 -11.04 19.42 13.38
C GLY A 96 -9.75 19.64 12.58
N GLY A 97 -8.90 18.62 12.44
CA GLY A 97 -7.61 18.70 11.75
C GLY A 97 -6.51 19.39 12.57
N ASN A 98 -6.27 18.89 13.80
CA ASN A 98 -5.19 19.34 14.68
C ASN A 98 -3.79 19.23 14.01
N ARG A 99 -2.80 19.95 14.56
CA ARG A 99 -1.39 20.00 14.11
C ARG A 99 -0.75 18.61 13.91
N ILE A 100 -1.21 17.59 14.65
CA ILE A 100 -0.73 16.21 14.58
C ILE A 100 -1.03 15.56 13.22
N ASP A 101 -2.12 15.94 12.55
CA ASP A 101 -2.47 15.44 11.22
C ASP A 101 -1.66 16.14 10.13
N ARG A 102 -1.25 17.39 10.35
CA ARG A 102 -0.47 18.18 9.40
C ARG A 102 0.88 17.57 9.10
N GLY A 103 1.70 17.35 10.13
CA GLY A 103 3.04 16.78 9.93
C GLY A 103 3.01 15.39 9.29
N LYS A 104 2.00 14.57 9.65
CA LYS A 104 1.78 13.25 9.03
C LYS A 104 1.35 13.37 7.57
N PHE A 105 0.49 14.34 7.26
CA PHE A 105 0.05 14.62 5.91
C PHE A 105 1.23 15.03 5.04
N ILE A 106 2.00 16.03 5.45
CA ILE A 106 3.20 16.49 4.74
C ILE A 106 4.17 15.33 4.47
N LYS A 107 4.52 14.56 5.51
CA LYS A 107 5.42 13.40 5.36
C LYS A 107 4.86 12.35 4.41
N GLY A 108 3.55 12.10 4.48
CA GLY A 108 2.91 11.14 3.60
C GLY A 108 2.85 11.62 2.14
N VAL A 109 2.64 12.92 1.91
CA VAL A 109 2.74 13.52 0.56
C VAL A 109 4.14 13.34 0.00
N GLY A 110 5.17 13.73 0.76
CA GLY A 110 6.56 13.55 0.34
C GLY A 110 6.90 12.09 0.04
N ALA A 111 6.45 11.16 0.88
CA ALA A 111 6.67 9.73 0.66
C ALA A 111 5.97 9.20 -0.60
N VAL A 112 4.79 9.73 -0.96
CA VAL A 112 4.09 9.34 -2.19
C VAL A 112 4.78 9.92 -3.42
N LEU A 113 5.18 11.20 -3.39
CA LEU A 113 5.90 11.83 -4.49
C LEU A 113 7.24 11.15 -4.75
N GLN A 114 8.00 10.80 -3.70
CA GLN A 114 9.26 10.07 -3.85
C GLN A 114 9.11 8.67 -4.45
N GLN A 115 7.99 7.99 -4.19
CA GLN A 115 7.73 6.67 -4.75
C GLN A 115 7.20 6.74 -6.19
N HIS A 116 6.56 7.84 -6.57
CA HIS A 116 5.91 7.98 -7.86
C HIS A 116 6.93 7.99 -9.00
N GLU A 117 6.70 7.14 -10.00
CA GLU A 117 7.54 7.06 -11.19
C GLU A 117 7.05 8.12 -12.18
N GLY A 118 7.64 9.32 -12.06
CA GLY A 118 7.26 10.56 -12.74
C GLY A 118 7.42 10.58 -14.27
N VAL A 119 7.02 9.53 -14.97
CA VAL A 119 6.95 9.51 -16.44
C VAL A 119 5.49 9.59 -16.86
N GLY A 120 5.06 10.78 -17.28
CA GLY A 120 3.74 11.01 -17.89
C GLY A 120 2.61 11.39 -16.92
N THR A 121 2.92 12.03 -15.78
CA THR A 121 1.91 12.55 -14.86
C THR A 121 1.17 13.74 -15.48
N ASP A 122 -0.15 13.69 -15.56
CA ASP A 122 -0.97 14.80 -16.05
C ASP A 122 -1.17 15.84 -14.94
N THR A 123 -1.61 15.44 -13.74
CA THR A 123 -1.89 16.43 -12.69
C THR A 123 -1.65 15.87 -11.28
N ILE A 124 -0.92 16.65 -10.47
CA ILE A 124 -0.73 16.41 -9.04
C ILE A 124 -1.63 17.40 -8.29
N ARG A 125 -2.55 16.89 -7.47
CA ARG A 125 -3.42 17.70 -6.62
C ARG A 125 -3.12 17.42 -5.15
N ILE A 126 -2.95 18.47 -4.37
CA ILE A 126 -2.70 18.39 -2.93
C ILE A 126 -3.81 19.20 -2.23
N SER A 127 -4.75 18.46 -1.66
CA SER A 127 -5.99 18.98 -1.06
C SER A 127 -5.87 18.98 0.46
N TYR A 128 -5.26 20.03 1.01
CA TYR A 128 -5.10 20.25 2.44
C TYR A 128 -4.94 21.74 2.69
N GLY A 129 -5.47 22.30 3.78
CA GLY A 129 -5.32 23.74 4.08
C GLY A 129 -3.88 24.14 4.45
N LEU A 130 -3.01 24.27 3.45
CA LEU A 130 -1.61 24.69 3.58
C LEU A 130 -1.55 26.16 4.01
N CYS A 131 -0.49 26.58 4.69
CA CYS A 131 -0.28 28.00 5.00
C CYS A 131 1.20 28.35 4.92
N GLY A 132 1.59 29.61 5.16
CA GLY A 132 2.97 30.07 4.99
C GLY A 132 4.02 29.25 5.75
N ARG A 133 3.64 28.57 6.85
CA ARG A 133 4.53 27.66 7.58
C ARG A 133 4.98 26.42 6.80
N ASP A 134 4.27 26.05 5.72
CA ASP A 134 4.60 24.90 4.87
C ASP A 134 5.37 25.31 3.61
N ALA A 135 5.78 26.58 3.47
CA ALA A 135 6.36 27.11 2.24
C ALA A 135 7.49 26.22 1.68
N HIS A 136 8.43 25.80 2.52
CA HIS A 136 9.54 24.93 2.08
C HIS A 136 9.08 23.58 1.51
N HIS A 137 7.98 23.00 2.00
CA HIS A 137 7.42 21.78 1.44
C HIS A 137 6.68 22.05 0.13
N ILE A 138 6.03 23.21 0.03
CA ILE A 138 5.40 23.64 -1.23
C ILE A 138 6.48 23.80 -2.30
N ASP A 139 7.60 24.45 -1.97
CA ASP A 139 8.73 24.62 -2.88
C ASP A 139 9.29 23.26 -3.33
N GLU A 140 9.50 22.31 -2.41
CA GLU A 140 9.91 20.94 -2.72
C GLU A 140 8.92 20.22 -3.66
N TRP A 141 7.62 20.39 -3.45
CA TRP A 141 6.59 19.77 -4.31
C TRP A 141 6.50 20.44 -5.68
N VAL A 142 6.75 21.75 -5.76
CA VAL A 142 6.87 22.48 -7.03
C VAL A 142 8.09 21.99 -7.81
N GLU A 143 9.26 21.90 -7.17
CA GLU A 143 10.47 21.34 -7.77
C GLU A 143 10.25 19.92 -8.29
N TYR A 144 9.60 19.07 -7.49
CA TYR A 144 9.24 17.71 -7.90
C TYR A 144 8.30 17.70 -9.12
N THR A 145 7.29 18.58 -9.14
CA THR A 145 6.33 18.69 -10.26
C THR A 145 7.06 19.05 -11.55
N ILE A 146 8.02 19.98 -11.46
CA ILE A 146 8.86 20.38 -12.59
C ILE A 146 9.74 19.19 -13.04
N ALA A 147 10.42 18.53 -12.10
CA ALA A 147 11.31 17.41 -12.40
C ALA A 147 10.58 16.19 -13.01
N SER A 148 9.35 15.92 -12.55
CA SER A 148 8.48 14.87 -13.08
C SER A 148 7.78 15.25 -14.39
N LYS A 149 8.00 16.48 -14.90
CA LYS A 149 7.36 17.01 -16.10
C LYS A 149 5.83 16.90 -16.06
N ALA A 150 5.25 17.06 -14.88
CA ALA A 150 3.81 16.98 -14.73
C ALA A 150 3.13 18.16 -15.44
N LYS A 151 1.95 17.97 -16.06
CA LYS A 151 1.27 19.08 -16.76
C LYS A 151 0.73 20.16 -15.82
N GLY A 152 0.49 19.82 -14.56
CA GLY A 152 0.00 20.79 -13.58
C GLY A 152 0.09 20.33 -12.12
N LEU A 153 0.16 21.34 -11.24
CA LEU A 153 0.08 21.20 -9.78
C LEU A 153 -1.10 22.05 -9.29
N ILE A 154 -1.96 21.44 -8.47
CA ILE A 154 -3.09 22.10 -7.80
C ILE A 154 -2.85 22.05 -6.30
N LEU A 155 -2.81 23.21 -5.65
CA LEU A 155 -2.63 23.36 -4.21
C LEU A 155 -3.85 24.04 -3.59
N GLU A 156 -4.36 23.48 -2.50
CA GLU A 156 -5.33 24.17 -1.65
C GLU A 156 -4.58 24.99 -0.57
N LEU A 157 -4.76 26.31 -0.57
CA LEU A 157 -4.14 27.20 0.41
C LEU A 157 -5.19 27.73 1.38
N ARG A 158 -4.86 27.75 2.68
CA ARG A 158 -5.69 28.37 3.71
C ARG A 158 -5.49 29.88 3.65
N SER A 159 -6.59 30.62 3.48
CA SER A 159 -6.58 32.07 3.66
C SER A 159 -6.31 32.40 5.13
N GLU A 160 -5.23 33.13 5.42
CA GLU A 160 -5.05 33.79 6.72
C GLU A 160 -5.84 35.09 6.72
N LYS A 161 -6.67 35.31 7.74
CA LYS A 161 -7.42 36.56 7.89
C LYS A 161 -6.47 37.62 8.45
N PHE A 162 -6.03 38.55 7.61
CA PHE A 162 -5.42 39.80 8.07
C PHE A 162 -6.54 40.80 8.36
N GLY A 163 -7.02 40.82 9.60
CA GLY A 163 -7.90 41.86 10.12
C GLY A 163 -7.34 42.39 11.43
N PRO A 164 -7.41 43.70 11.71
CA PRO A 164 -7.00 44.22 13.00
C PRO A 164 -7.85 43.58 14.10
N ALA A 165 -7.21 43.13 15.18
CA ALA A 165 -7.93 42.85 16.41
C ALA A 165 -8.61 44.15 16.83
N VAL A 166 -9.92 44.22 16.68
CA VAL A 166 -10.71 45.33 17.21
C VAL A 166 -10.64 45.18 18.72
N VAL A 167 -9.83 46.04 19.34
CA VAL A 167 -9.70 46.19 20.80
C VAL A 167 -10.92 46.93 21.33
#